data_AF-A0A915DVG2-F1
#
_entry.id   AF-A0A915DVG2-F1
#
_cell.length_a   1.000
_cell.length_b   1.000
_cell.length_c   1.000
_cell.angle_alpha   90.00
_cell.angle_beta   90.00
_cell.angle_gamma   90.00
#
_symmetry.space_group_name_H-M   'P 1'
#
loop_
_entity.id
_entity.type
_entity.pdbx_description
1 polymer ?
#
loop_
_entity_poly.entity_id
_entity_poly.type
_entity_poly.pdbx_seq_one_letter_code
_entity_poly.pdbx_strand_id
1 'polypeptide(L)'
;MVPRETVLFFVQSPCLINLYFTDGILPFPLALSATFYIPMFLAILLTAFISAIYLLTGGARAAIFTSALQMLTIIGSLLIICVASFVHWDWNVLYENARNGARINFSDFRLDPRVRHSVFPLLIGGSCMIFSLYATNQLTIQRYMALPTLKKAQQVVLLTFC
;
A
#
# COMPACT_ATOMS: atom_id res chain seq x y z
N MET A 1 -10.75 -7.09 36.06
CA MET A 1 -9.59 -7.07 35.15
C MET A 1 -10.12 -7.23 33.74
N VAL A 2 -10.16 -6.15 32.97
CA VAL A 2 -10.58 -6.20 31.56
C VAL A 2 -9.43 -6.88 30.79
N PRO A 3 -9.70 -7.97 30.04
CA PRO A 3 -8.66 -8.67 29.31
C PRO A 3 -7.98 -7.71 28.34
N ARG A 4 -6.65 -7.79 28.28
CA ARG A 4 -5.77 -6.89 27.50
C ARG A 4 -6.15 -6.85 26.00
N GLU A 5 -6.88 -7.87 25.56
CA GLU A 5 -7.44 -8.05 24.22
C GLU A 5 -8.61 -7.09 23.93
N THR A 6 -9.46 -6.80 24.90
CA THR A 6 -10.66 -5.95 24.74
C THR A 6 -10.31 -4.46 24.62
N VAL A 7 -9.25 -4.01 25.30
CA VAL A 7 -8.74 -2.62 25.18
C VAL A 7 -8.13 -2.38 23.81
N LEU A 8 -7.51 -3.41 23.23
CA LEU A 8 -6.91 -3.39 21.89
C LEU A 8 -7.97 -3.27 20.78
N PHE A 9 -9.11 -3.93 20.91
CA PHE A 9 -10.24 -3.78 19.98
C PHE A 9 -10.83 -2.35 19.95
N PHE A 10 -10.82 -1.64 21.08
CA PHE A 10 -11.44 -0.32 21.20
C PHE A 10 -10.57 0.83 20.65
N VAL A 11 -9.24 0.68 20.70
CA VAL A 11 -8.29 1.65 20.10
C VAL A 11 -8.16 1.43 18.58
N GLN A 12 -8.50 0.24 18.08
CA GLN A 12 -8.23 -0.19 16.71
C GLN A 12 -9.38 0.04 15.71
N SER A 13 -10.57 0.42 16.19
CA SER A 13 -11.75 0.74 15.37
C SER A 13 -11.51 1.85 14.33
N PRO A 14 -10.77 2.95 14.61
CA PRO A 14 -10.40 3.93 13.58
C PRO A 14 -9.26 3.45 12.65
N CYS A 15 -8.41 2.53 13.09
CA CYS A 15 -7.26 2.04 12.32
C CYS A 15 -7.68 1.00 11.27
N LEU A 16 -8.70 0.18 11.56
CA LEU A 16 -9.35 -0.72 10.60
C LEU A 16 -9.86 0.03 9.37
N ILE A 17 -10.46 1.21 9.54
CA ILE A 17 -10.94 2.05 8.43
C ILE A 17 -9.78 2.51 7.53
N ASN A 18 -8.63 2.87 8.09
CA ASN A 18 -7.46 3.28 7.30
C ASN A 18 -6.81 2.10 6.55
N LEU A 19 -6.86 0.90 7.15
CA LEU A 19 -6.47 -0.36 6.53
C LEU A 19 -7.42 -0.76 5.37
N TYR A 20 -8.73 -0.50 5.52
CA TYR A 20 -9.75 -0.68 4.47
C TYR A 20 -9.47 0.18 3.23
N PHE A 21 -8.98 1.41 3.44
CA PHE A 21 -8.68 2.34 2.35
C PHE A 21 -7.33 2.06 1.66
N THR A 22 -6.35 1.50 2.36
CA THR A 22 -4.94 1.50 1.91
C THR A 22 -4.38 0.13 1.52
N ASP A 23 -4.76 -0.98 2.17
CA ASP A 23 -3.98 -2.23 2.11
C ASP A 23 -4.58 -3.37 1.25
N GLY A 24 -5.66 -3.16 0.48
CA GLY A 24 -5.94 -4.10 -0.62
C GLY A 24 -7.35 -4.25 -1.15
N ILE A 25 -8.40 -3.79 -0.46
CA ILE A 25 -9.77 -4.00 -0.96
C ILE A 25 -10.21 -2.93 -1.94
N LEU A 26 -9.80 -1.67 -1.79
CA LEU A 26 -10.25 -0.58 -2.66
C LEU A 26 -9.56 -0.51 -4.05
N PRO A 27 -8.24 -0.80 -4.19
CA PRO A 27 -7.55 -0.66 -5.47
C PRO A 27 -8.09 -1.60 -6.56
N PHE A 28 -8.41 -2.84 -6.20
CA PHE A 28 -8.92 -3.84 -7.15
C PHE A 28 -10.29 -3.48 -7.74
N PRO A 29 -11.33 -3.16 -6.95
CA PRO A 29 -12.60 -2.64 -7.44
C PRO A 29 -12.47 -1.33 -8.22
N LEU A 30 -11.58 -0.42 -7.80
CA LEU A 30 -11.33 0.80 -8.57
C LEU A 30 -10.79 0.46 -9.96
N ALA A 31 -9.74 -0.36 -10.02
CA ALA A 31 -9.15 -0.79 -11.29
C ALA A 31 -10.17 -1.56 -12.16
N LEU A 32 -10.97 -2.43 -11.54
CA LEU A 32 -12.02 -3.21 -12.21
C LEU A 32 -13.12 -2.29 -12.77
N SER A 33 -13.58 -1.32 -11.97
CA SER A 33 -14.58 -0.34 -12.41
C SER A 33 -14.07 0.54 -13.55
N ALA A 34 -12.79 0.91 -13.53
CA ALA A 34 -12.15 1.68 -14.59
C ALA A 34 -11.95 0.86 -15.88
N THR A 35 -11.65 -0.43 -15.76
CA THR A 35 -11.36 -1.30 -16.93
C THR A 35 -12.65 -1.79 -17.61
N PHE A 36 -13.64 -2.21 -16.82
CA PHE A 36 -14.88 -2.79 -17.33
C PHE A 36 -16.04 -1.78 -17.43
N TYR A 37 -15.81 -0.51 -17.06
CA TYR A 37 -16.82 0.55 -17.04
C TYR A 37 -18.09 0.18 -16.24
N ILE A 38 -17.92 -0.57 -15.15
CA ILE A 38 -19.01 -0.99 -14.26
C ILE A 38 -19.14 -0.04 -13.06
N PRO A 39 -20.35 0.11 -12.47
CA PRO A 39 -20.51 0.94 -11.28
C PRO A 39 -19.68 0.41 -10.11
N MET A 40 -19.05 1.31 -9.36
CA MET A 40 -18.11 1.00 -8.27
C MET A 40 -18.71 0.06 -7.21
N PHE A 41 -19.99 0.24 -6.89
CA PHE A 41 -20.71 -0.64 -5.97
C PHE A 41 -20.74 -2.10 -6.42
N LEU A 42 -20.96 -2.34 -7.71
CA LEU A 42 -20.97 -3.69 -8.29
C LEU A 42 -19.57 -4.30 -8.29
N ALA A 43 -18.54 -3.52 -8.59
CA ALA A 43 -17.15 -3.95 -8.53
C ALA A 43 -16.74 -4.40 -7.11
N ILE A 44 -17.19 -3.65 -6.08
CA ILE A 44 -16.94 -4.00 -4.67
C ILE A 44 -17.66 -5.30 -4.32
N LEU A 45 -18.92 -5.49 -4.72
CA LEU A 45 -19.66 -6.72 -4.44
C LEU A 45 -19.03 -7.95 -5.11
N LEU A 46 -18.62 -7.84 -6.38
CA LEU A 46 -18.01 -8.95 -7.12
C LEU A 46 -16.67 -9.37 -6.50
N THR A 47 -15.81 -8.41 -6.20
CA THR A 47 -14.50 -8.68 -5.56
C THR A 47 -14.68 -9.23 -4.15
N ALA A 48 -15.62 -8.70 -3.36
CA ALA A 48 -15.95 -9.23 -2.03
C ALA A 48 -16.44 -10.68 -2.11
N PHE A 49 -17.32 -10.99 -3.07
CA PHE A 49 -17.86 -12.33 -3.27
C PHE A 49 -16.78 -13.35 -3.66
N ILE A 50 -15.94 -13.01 -4.65
CA ILE A 50 -14.78 -13.84 -5.05
C ILE A 50 -13.85 -14.03 -3.85
N SER A 51 -13.65 -12.97 -3.06
CA SER A 51 -12.77 -13.03 -1.89
C SER A 51 -13.26 -13.94 -0.78
N ALA A 52 -14.56 -13.93 -0.53
CA ALA A 52 -15.19 -14.84 0.42
C ALA A 52 -15.02 -16.30 -0.04
N ILE A 53 -15.24 -16.61 -1.32
CA ILE A 53 -15.13 -17.98 -1.83
C ILE A 53 -13.71 -18.53 -1.66
N TYR A 54 -12.67 -17.78 -2.03
CA TYR A 54 -11.30 -18.31 -1.91
C TYR A 54 -10.87 -18.43 -0.44
N LEU A 55 -11.36 -17.56 0.45
CA LEU A 55 -11.04 -17.62 1.88
C LEU A 55 -11.73 -18.81 2.55
N LEU A 56 -12.99 -19.08 2.18
CA LEU A 56 -13.76 -20.22 2.68
C LEU A 56 -13.18 -21.56 2.23
N THR A 57 -12.67 -21.63 1.00
CA THR A 57 -12.11 -22.88 0.45
C THR A 57 -10.68 -23.15 0.89
N GLY A 58 -9.84 -22.12 1.02
CA GLY A 58 -8.40 -22.29 1.28
C GLY A 58 -7.90 -21.85 2.65
N GLY A 59 -8.74 -21.20 3.45
CA GLY A 59 -8.37 -20.67 4.77
C GLY A 59 -7.19 -19.68 4.73
N ALA A 60 -6.51 -19.52 5.86
CA ALA A 60 -5.40 -18.56 5.99
C ALA A 60 -4.20 -18.86 5.08
N ARG A 61 -3.99 -20.13 4.69
CA ARG A 61 -2.89 -20.51 3.79
C ARG A 61 -3.09 -19.99 2.37
N ALA A 62 -4.31 -20.06 1.85
CA ALA A 62 -4.61 -19.52 0.53
C ALA A 62 -4.45 -18.01 0.47
N ALA A 63 -4.87 -17.29 1.53
CA ALA A 63 -4.70 -15.84 1.61
C ALA A 63 -3.22 -15.40 1.57
N ILE A 64 -2.32 -16.18 2.17
CA ILE A 64 -0.87 -15.90 2.12
C ILE A 64 -0.33 -16.13 0.70
N PHE A 65 -0.77 -17.20 0.05
CA PHE A 65 -0.35 -17.51 -1.32
C PHE A 65 -0.83 -16.45 -2.32
N THR A 66 -2.08 -15.99 -2.22
CA THR A 66 -2.61 -14.91 -3.08
C THR A 66 -1.89 -13.59 -2.84
N SER A 67 -1.54 -13.28 -1.58
CA SER A 67 -0.76 -12.08 -1.25
C SER A 67 0.65 -12.11 -1.89
N ALA A 68 1.29 -13.28 -1.92
CA ALA A 68 2.60 -13.45 -2.58
C ALA A 68 2.49 -13.28 -4.10
N LEU A 69 1.46 -13.86 -4.72
CA LEU A 69 1.19 -13.68 -6.15
C LEU A 69 0.85 -12.22 -6.49
N GLN A 70 0.09 -11.53 -5.65
CA GLN A 70 -0.25 -10.12 -5.85
C GLN A 70 1.00 -9.23 -5.87
N MET A 71 1.96 -9.47 -4.96
CA MET A 71 3.23 -8.74 -4.95
C MET A 71 4.01 -8.93 -6.26
N LEU A 72 4.10 -10.18 -6.75
CA LEU A 72 4.76 -10.50 -8.02
C LEU A 72 4.07 -9.81 -9.20
N THR A 73 2.73 -9.82 -9.24
CA THR A 73 1.97 -9.17 -10.31
C THR A 73 2.15 -7.66 -10.32
N ILE A 74 2.17 -7.01 -9.15
CA ILE A 74 2.42 -5.55 -9.07
C ILE A 74 3.82 -5.22 -9.60
N ILE A 75 4.85 -5.93 -9.14
CA ILE A 75 6.23 -5.73 -9.60
C ILE A 75 6.34 -5.99 -11.11
N GLY A 76 5.75 -7.07 -11.60
CA GLY A 76 5.72 -7.41 -13.02
C GLY A 76 5.02 -6.34 -13.86
N SER A 77 3.87 -5.84 -13.39
CA SER A 77 3.14 -4.78 -14.09
C SER A 77 3.92 -3.47 -14.16
N LEU A 78 4.62 -3.09 -13.09
CA LEU A 78 5.47 -1.90 -13.06
C LEU A 78 6.62 -2.03 -14.05
N LEU A 79 7.27 -3.19 -14.12
CA LEU A 79 8.35 -3.44 -15.08
C LEU A 79 7.84 -3.35 -16.52
N ILE A 80 6.68 -3.95 -16.81
CA ILE A 80 6.07 -3.89 -18.15
C ILE A 80 5.76 -2.45 -18.52
N ILE A 81 5.17 -1.66 -17.62
CA ILE A 81 4.85 -0.25 -17.86
C ILE A 81 6.13 0.55 -18.11
N CYS A 82 7.19 0.33 -17.32
CA CYS A 82 8.47 0.99 -17.52
C CYS A 82 9.06 0.65 -18.91
N VAL A 83 9.15 -0.63 -19.26
CA VAL A 83 9.68 -1.05 -20.57
C VAL A 83 8.84 -0.52 -21.72
N ALA A 84 7.51 -0.60 -21.63
CA ALA A 84 6.62 -0.04 -22.64
C ALA A 84 6.80 1.47 -22.80
N SER A 85 7.04 2.19 -21.70
CA SER A 85 7.31 3.63 -21.72
C SER A 85 8.64 3.95 -22.44
N PHE A 86 9.69 3.15 -22.21
CA PHE A 86 10.98 3.33 -22.88
C PHE A 86 10.97 2.98 -24.37
N VAL A 87 10.09 2.06 -24.80
CA VAL A 87 9.97 1.68 -26.22
C VAL A 87 9.16 2.72 -27.00
N HIS A 88 8.12 3.31 -26.40
CA HIS A 88 7.22 4.22 -27.10
C HIS A 88 7.67 5.69 -27.06
N TRP A 89 8.45 6.11 -26.07
CA TRP A 89 8.83 7.50 -25.87
C TRP A 89 10.35 7.68 -25.76
N ASP A 90 10.86 8.65 -26.52
CA ASP A 90 12.24 9.12 -26.38
C ASP A 90 12.47 9.75 -25.01
N TRP A 91 13.57 9.36 -24.38
CA TRP A 91 13.88 9.79 -23.01
C TRP A 91 14.03 11.31 -22.87
N ASN A 92 14.54 11.97 -23.92
CA ASN A 92 14.67 13.42 -23.97
C ASN A 92 13.30 14.12 -24.00
N VAL A 93 12.35 13.60 -24.79
CA VAL A 93 10.99 14.14 -24.88
C VAL A 93 10.24 13.91 -23.57
N LEU A 94 10.45 12.76 -22.92
CA LEU A 94 9.86 12.48 -21.62
C LEU A 94 10.36 13.42 -20.53
N TYR A 95 11.68 13.62 -20.46
CA TYR A 95 12.30 14.48 -19.48
C TYR A 95 11.87 15.94 -19.67
N GLU A 96 11.82 16.40 -20.92
CA GLU A 96 11.40 17.75 -21.25
C GLU A 96 9.91 17.97 -20.94
N ASN A 97 9.02 17.03 -21.27
CA ASN A 97 7.62 17.07 -20.87
C ASN A 97 7.43 17.03 -19.35
N ALA A 98 8.21 16.23 -18.64
CA ALA A 98 8.10 16.13 -17.18
C ALA A 98 8.61 17.39 -16.48
N ARG A 99 9.63 18.05 -17.05
CA ARG A 99 10.13 19.37 -16.63
C ARG A 99 9.11 20.48 -16.93
N ASN A 100 8.56 20.51 -18.14
CA ASN A 100 7.57 21.51 -18.57
C ASN A 100 6.24 21.38 -17.82
N GLY A 101 5.85 20.14 -17.47
CA GLY A 101 4.66 19.87 -16.66
C GLY A 101 4.82 20.18 -15.17
N ALA A 102 5.95 20.76 -14.73
CA ALA A 102 6.28 21.01 -13.33
C ALA A 102 6.12 19.77 -12.42
N ARG A 103 6.26 18.57 -12.98
CA ARG A 103 6.10 17.29 -12.25
C ARG A 103 7.37 16.90 -11.50
N ILE A 104 8.51 17.42 -11.94
CA ILE A 104 9.83 17.17 -11.36
C ILE A 104 10.31 18.43 -10.63
N ASN A 105 9.78 18.68 -9.43
CA ASN A 105 10.21 19.77 -8.55
C ASN A 105 10.93 19.21 -7.32
N PHE A 106 12.19 18.84 -7.49
CA PHE A 106 13.03 18.36 -6.37
C PHE A 106 13.60 19.51 -5.51
N SER A 107 13.40 20.77 -5.90
CA SER A 107 14.07 21.94 -5.34
C SER A 107 13.15 22.89 -4.56
N ASP A 108 11.89 22.53 -4.30
CA ASP A 108 11.01 23.38 -3.48
C ASP A 108 11.21 23.07 -1.99
N PHE A 109 12.19 23.75 -1.39
CA PHE A 109 12.55 23.65 0.03
C PHE A 109 11.73 24.59 0.93
N ARG A 110 10.62 25.14 0.44
CA ARG A 110 9.79 26.08 1.21
C ARG A 110 9.07 25.35 2.35
N LEU A 111 9.23 25.85 3.57
CA LEU A 111 8.59 25.35 4.80
C LEU A 111 7.11 25.83 4.92
N ASP A 112 6.39 25.89 3.80
CA ASP A 112 5.04 26.44 3.74
C ASP A 112 4.00 25.29 3.78
N PRO A 113 3.18 25.17 4.85
CA PRO A 113 2.25 24.07 5.05
C PRO A 113 1.05 24.07 4.07
N ARG A 114 0.90 25.11 3.23
CA ARG A 114 -0.08 25.12 2.13
C ARG A 114 0.39 24.38 0.88
N VAL A 115 1.70 24.14 0.72
CA VAL A 115 2.24 23.44 -0.43
C VAL A 115 2.15 21.93 -0.18
N ARG A 116 1.30 21.26 -0.96
CA ARG A 116 0.99 19.82 -0.81
C ARG A 116 2.20 18.90 -0.96
N HIS A 117 3.21 19.32 -1.73
CA HIS A 117 4.40 18.52 -2.07
C HIS A 117 5.69 19.35 -1.97
N SER A 118 6.06 19.76 -0.75
CA SER A 118 7.39 20.34 -0.46
C SER A 118 8.29 19.30 0.20
N VAL A 119 9.62 19.43 0.04
CA VAL A 119 10.60 18.45 0.51
C VAL A 119 10.48 18.20 2.02
N PHE A 120 10.27 19.24 2.83
CA PHE A 120 10.19 19.10 4.29
C PHE A 120 8.89 18.44 4.78
N PRO A 121 7.68 18.89 4.35
CA PRO A 121 6.44 18.19 4.67
C PRO A 121 6.42 16.74 4.17
N LEU A 122 7.05 16.46 3.02
CA LEU A 122 7.10 15.12 2.46
C LEU A 122 8.06 14.21 3.23
N LEU A 123 9.22 14.72 3.65
CA LEU A 123 10.17 13.97 4.48
C LEU A 123 9.61 13.71 5.87
N ILE A 124 9.12 14.75 6.56
CA ILE A 124 8.62 14.62 7.93
C ILE A 124 7.26 13.91 7.94
N GLY A 125 6.31 14.35 7.12
CA GLY A 125 4.99 13.74 7.03
C GLY A 125 5.04 12.32 6.48
N GLY A 126 5.85 12.08 5.44
CA GLY A 126 6.05 10.75 4.87
C GLY A 126 6.73 9.79 5.84
N SER A 127 7.80 10.21 6.52
CA SER A 127 8.47 9.36 7.52
C SER A 127 7.56 9.06 8.72
N CYS A 128 6.81 10.05 9.24
CA CYS A 128 5.84 9.81 10.30
C CYS A 128 4.70 8.88 9.86
N MET A 129 4.22 9.00 8.62
CA MET A 129 3.16 8.16 8.08
C MET A 129 3.62 6.70 7.94
N ILE A 130 4.81 6.47 7.38
CA ILE A 130 5.42 5.16 7.27
C ILE A 130 5.66 4.57 8.67
N PHE A 131 6.20 5.37 9.59
CA PHE A 131 6.43 4.93 10.96
C PHE A 131 5.13 4.51 11.65
N SER A 132 4.04 5.28 11.51
CA SER A 132 2.73 4.89 12.05
C SER A 132 2.23 3.59 11.42
N LEU A 133 2.35 3.44 10.11
CA LEU A 133 1.86 2.24 9.41
C LEU A 133 2.54 0.95 9.88
N TYR A 134 3.83 1.00 10.26
CA TYR A 134 4.56 -0.19 10.71
C TYR A 134 4.64 -0.33 12.24
N ALA A 135 4.71 0.79 12.98
CA ALA A 135 4.88 0.79 14.43
C ALA A 135 3.56 0.68 15.21
N THR A 136 2.43 1.14 14.64
CA THR A 136 1.12 1.11 15.33
C THR A 136 0.14 0.11 14.74
N ASN A 137 0.47 -0.53 13.61
CA ASN A 137 -0.42 -1.49 12.98
C ASN A 137 -0.32 -2.86 13.66
N GLN A 138 -1.43 -3.25 14.30
CA GLN A 138 -1.53 -4.47 15.07
C GLN A 138 -1.17 -5.73 14.27
N LEU A 139 -1.58 -5.83 13.01
CA LEU A 139 -1.31 -7.00 12.19
C LEU A 139 0.20 -7.17 11.96
N THR A 140 0.89 -6.05 11.80
CA THR A 140 2.34 -5.97 11.60
C THR A 140 3.10 -6.30 12.89
N ILE A 141 2.67 -5.75 14.03
CA ILE A 141 3.28 -6.05 15.34
C ILE A 141 3.11 -7.53 15.70
N GLN A 142 1.93 -8.10 15.47
CA GLN A 142 1.66 -9.51 15.72
C GLN A 142 2.54 -10.44 14.88
N ARG A 143 2.81 -10.08 13.60
CA ARG A 143 3.76 -10.81 12.75
C ARG A 143 5.19 -10.77 13.29
N TYR A 144 5.61 -9.63 13.85
CA TYR A 144 6.92 -9.51 14.47
C TYR A 144 7.05 -10.37 15.75
N MET A 145 5.99 -10.42 16.56
CA MET A 145 5.97 -11.24 17.78
C MET A 145 5.86 -12.75 17.51
N ALA A 146 5.39 -13.15 16.33
CA ALA A 146 5.33 -14.56 15.92
C ALA A 146 6.69 -15.12 15.44
N LEU A 147 7.71 -14.27 15.27
CA LEU A 147 9.05 -14.70 14.87
C LEU A 147 9.82 -15.28 16.07
N PRO A 148 10.59 -16.37 15.88
CA PRO A 148 11.25 -17.09 16.98
C PRO A 148 12.42 -16.33 17.61
N THR A 149 12.97 -15.31 16.94
CA THR A 149 14.13 -14.55 17.42
C THR A 149 14.03 -13.08 17.06
N LEU A 150 14.53 -12.21 17.95
CA LEU A 150 14.56 -10.76 17.76
C LEU A 150 15.37 -10.36 16.50
N LYS A 151 16.47 -11.08 16.21
CA LYS A 151 17.28 -10.86 15.00
C LYS A 151 16.48 -11.04 13.70
N LYS A 152 15.59 -12.04 13.65
CA LYS A 152 14.73 -12.26 12.48
C LYS A 152 13.67 -11.15 12.35
N ALA A 153 13.10 -10.70 13.47
CA ALA A 153 12.18 -9.55 13.45
C ALA A 153 12.86 -8.29 12.91
N GLN A 154 14.09 -8.00 13.34
CA GLN A 154 14.88 -6.87 12.83
C GLN A 154 15.21 -7.00 11.34
N GLN A 155 15.56 -8.19 10.85
CA GLN A 155 15.80 -8.43 9.42
C GLN A 155 14.55 -8.23 8.58
N VAL A 156 13.38 -8.68 9.05
CA VAL A 156 12.11 -8.49 8.34
C VAL A 156 11.74 -7.01 8.29
N VAL A 157 11.92 -6.25 9.38
CA VAL A 157 11.70 -4.80 9.39
C VAL A 157 12.64 -4.13 8.39
N LEU A 158 13.93 -4.45 8.39
CA LEU A 158 14.90 -3.86 7.46
C LEU A 158 14.54 -4.15 5.98
N LEU A 159 14.13 -5.38 5.66
CA LEU A 159 13.68 -5.75 4.31
C LEU A 159 12.36 -5.10 3.91
N THR A 160 11.55 -4.65 4.88
CA THR A 160 10.28 -3.97 4.58
C THR A 160 10.49 -2.47 4.31
N PHE A 161 11.52 -1.87 4.92
CA PHE A 161 11.89 -0.46 4.73
C PHE A 161 12.82 -0.21 3.53
N CYS A 162 13.47 -1.25 3.00
CA CYS A 162 14.34 -1.19 1.82
C CYS A 162 13.59 -1.60 0.55
#